data_AF-A0A165WP66-F1
#
_entry.id   AF-A0A165WP66-F1
#
_cell.length_a   1.000
_cell.length_b   1.000
_cell.length_c   1.000
_cell.angle_alpha   90.00
_cell.angle_beta   90.00
_cell.angle_gamma   90.00
#
_symmetry.space_group_name_H-M   'P 1'
#
loop_
_entity.id
_entity.type
_entity.pdbx_description
1 polymer ?
#
loop_
_entity_poly.entity_id
_entity_poly.type
_entity_poly.pdbx_seq_one_letter_code
_entity_poly.pdbx_strand_id
1 'polypeptide(L)'
;MSEGVCAAERTSTAFSDIQRLLERLTVYIERIQVRLKVPLGREAREIALRGLVEMLNLLALATKMLQQHQSFLKALFIKGDDVQASIQRMRDITSDEERMTITEALVSIHELSSHVSEAEERISQRVDATIRDVHSDMPHVSRFGYEERDIVCRALAMISAYAIGSVCDHELYAPSSPLEVVSMACTFLLALILWKLNAITRPLGQPPGIITIIDVFGVAFTLQDGTFSSWEAGIIRQVAQEVEVGELV
;
A
#
# COMPACT_ATOMS: atom_id res chain seq x y z
N MET A 1 -15.99 33.01 -59.45
CA MET A 1 -15.12 33.15 -58.26
C MET A 1 -15.39 32.13 -57.14
N SER A 2 -16.37 31.23 -57.23
CA SER A 2 -16.71 30.30 -56.12
C SER A 2 -15.87 29.01 -56.08
N GLU A 3 -15.39 28.48 -57.22
CA GLU A 3 -14.71 27.17 -57.27
C GLU A 3 -13.36 27.11 -56.53
N GLY A 4 -12.62 28.21 -56.45
CA GLY A 4 -11.32 28.24 -55.78
C GLY A 4 -11.39 28.07 -54.26
N VAL A 5 -12.46 28.53 -53.63
CA VAL A 5 -12.63 28.49 -52.16
C VAL A 5 -12.90 27.06 -51.68
N CYS A 6 -13.76 26.32 -52.39
CA CYS A 6 -14.05 24.91 -52.07
C CYS A 6 -12.82 23.99 -52.19
N ALA A 7 -11.91 24.26 -53.13
CA ALA A 7 -10.69 23.47 -53.29
C ALA A 7 -9.68 23.71 -52.16
N ALA A 8 -9.58 24.95 -51.68
CA ALA A 8 -8.72 25.31 -50.56
C ALA A 8 -9.22 24.72 -49.23
N GLU A 9 -10.54 24.72 -49.00
CA GLU A 9 -11.12 24.20 -47.76
C GLU A 9 -10.92 22.69 -47.62
N ARG A 10 -11.09 21.92 -48.70
CA ARG A 10 -10.90 20.45 -48.68
C ARG A 10 -9.43 20.02 -48.55
N THR A 11 -8.51 20.76 -49.17
CA THR A 11 -7.07 20.50 -48.98
C THR A 11 -6.68 20.75 -47.53
N SER A 12 -7.18 21.81 -46.92
CA SER A 12 -7.00 22.09 -45.48
C SER A 12 -7.52 20.94 -44.59
N THR A 13 -8.71 20.41 -44.89
CA THR A 13 -9.26 19.25 -44.14
C THR A 13 -8.35 18.03 -44.24
N ALA A 14 -7.89 17.66 -45.44
CA ALA A 14 -7.02 16.49 -45.62
C ALA A 14 -5.68 16.63 -44.88
N PHE A 15 -5.08 17.83 -44.87
CA PHE A 15 -3.88 18.09 -44.07
C PHE A 15 -4.15 17.99 -42.57
N SER A 16 -5.29 18.49 -42.10
CA SER A 16 -5.69 18.37 -40.69
C SER A 16 -5.90 16.90 -40.27
N ASP A 17 -6.45 16.07 -41.14
CA ASP A 17 -6.63 14.64 -40.87
C ASP A 17 -5.31 13.88 -40.81
N ILE A 18 -4.35 14.20 -41.69
CA ILE A 18 -2.99 13.64 -41.64
C ILE A 18 -2.29 14.08 -40.36
N GLN A 19 -2.41 15.34 -39.96
CA GLN A 19 -1.83 15.81 -38.71
C GLN A 19 -2.40 15.06 -37.49
N ARG A 20 -3.73 14.91 -37.42
CA ARG A 20 -4.40 14.13 -36.35
C ARG A 20 -3.96 12.67 -36.33
N LEU A 21 -3.71 12.07 -37.50
CA LEU A 21 -3.19 10.71 -37.59
C LEU A 21 -1.78 10.61 -36.99
N LEU A 22 -0.90 11.57 -37.30
CA LEU A 22 0.46 11.60 -36.76
C LEU A 22 0.48 11.85 -35.24
N GLU A 23 -0.40 12.71 -34.74
CA GLU A 23 -0.56 12.93 -33.29
C GLU A 23 -0.98 11.63 -32.57
N ARG A 24 -1.94 10.89 -33.14
CA ARG A 24 -2.37 9.59 -32.59
C ARG A 24 -1.28 8.53 -32.62
N LEU A 25 -0.47 8.51 -33.70
CA LEU A 25 0.69 7.62 -33.80
C LEU A 25 1.68 7.85 -32.66
N THR A 26 1.99 9.11 -32.37
CA THR A 26 2.90 9.47 -31.27
C THR A 26 2.38 8.94 -29.94
N VAL A 27 1.10 9.21 -29.62
CA VAL A 27 0.47 8.73 -28.37
C VAL A 27 0.50 7.20 -28.29
N TYR A 28 0.25 6.50 -29.40
CA TYR A 28 0.30 5.05 -29.43
C TYR A 28 1.70 4.49 -29.21
N ILE A 29 2.72 5.07 -29.85
CA ILE A 29 4.13 4.67 -29.66
C ILE A 29 4.55 4.89 -28.21
N GLU A 30 4.21 6.03 -27.61
CA GLU A 30 4.48 6.32 -26.19
C GLU A 30 3.82 5.27 -25.29
N ARG A 31 2.57 4.89 -25.56
CA ARG A 31 1.85 3.86 -24.81
C ARG A 31 2.53 2.49 -24.94
N ILE A 32 2.97 2.11 -26.13
CA ILE A 32 3.74 0.87 -26.36
C ILE A 32 5.07 0.92 -25.61
N GLN A 33 5.80 2.03 -25.64
CA GLN A 33 7.09 2.16 -24.95
C GLN A 33 6.94 1.97 -23.44
N VAL A 34 5.88 2.51 -22.83
CA VAL A 34 5.57 2.29 -21.41
C VAL A 34 5.30 0.80 -21.16
N ARG A 35 4.50 0.16 -22.02
CA ARG A 35 4.16 -1.27 -21.87
C ARG A 35 5.34 -2.20 -22.10
N LEU A 36 6.28 -1.87 -22.98
CA LEU A 36 7.49 -2.68 -23.22
C LEU A 36 8.41 -2.79 -22.00
N LYS A 37 8.26 -1.90 -21.00
CA LYS A 37 8.98 -2.02 -19.72
C LYS A 37 8.50 -3.18 -18.86
N VAL A 38 7.32 -3.72 -19.15
CA VAL A 38 6.71 -4.88 -18.48
C VAL A 38 6.56 -5.99 -19.53
N PRO A 39 6.82 -7.26 -19.20
CA PRO A 39 6.60 -8.34 -20.15
C PRO A 39 5.13 -8.40 -20.58
N LEU A 40 4.87 -8.00 -21.83
CA LEU A 40 3.54 -8.10 -22.45
C LEU A 40 3.14 -9.57 -22.62
N GLY A 41 1.91 -9.88 -22.19
CA GLY A 41 1.23 -11.14 -22.49
C GLY A 41 1.14 -11.40 -23.99
N ARG A 42 0.90 -12.65 -24.38
CA ARG A 42 0.89 -13.06 -25.80
C ARG A 42 -0.22 -12.33 -26.58
N GLU A 43 -1.39 -12.23 -25.98
CA GLU A 43 -2.58 -11.58 -26.53
C GLU A 43 -2.37 -10.06 -26.66
N ALA A 44 -1.85 -9.42 -25.61
CA ALA A 44 -1.53 -7.99 -25.65
C ALA A 44 -0.46 -7.65 -26.68
N ARG A 45 0.53 -8.52 -26.85
CA ARG A 45 1.54 -8.38 -27.89
C ARG A 45 0.94 -8.49 -29.30
N GLU A 46 0.02 -9.43 -29.53
CA GLU A 46 -0.64 -9.57 -30.83
C GLU A 46 -1.44 -8.32 -31.20
N ILE A 47 -2.20 -7.76 -30.24
CA ILE A 47 -2.98 -6.55 -30.46
C ILE A 47 -2.08 -5.33 -30.68
N ALA A 48 -1.00 -5.19 -29.90
CA ALA A 48 -0.02 -4.12 -30.10
C ALA A 48 0.64 -4.18 -31.50
N LEU A 49 1.00 -5.38 -31.96
CA LEU A 49 1.55 -5.57 -33.30
C LEU A 49 0.52 -5.28 -34.39
N ARG A 50 -0.72 -5.72 -34.23
CA ARG A 50 -1.80 -5.45 -35.18
C ARG A 50 -2.07 -3.95 -35.30
N GLY A 51 -2.14 -3.23 -34.17
CA GLY A 51 -2.29 -1.78 -34.16
C GLY A 51 -1.14 -1.09 -34.88
N LEU A 52 0.12 -1.47 -34.60
CA LEU A 52 1.29 -0.93 -35.29
C LEU A 52 1.25 -1.14 -36.81
N VAL A 53 0.84 -2.33 -37.27
CA VAL A 53 0.71 -2.63 -38.70
C VAL A 53 -0.33 -1.72 -39.36
N GLU A 54 -1.50 -1.53 -38.74
CA GLU A 54 -2.53 -0.64 -39.26
C GLU A 54 -2.05 0.83 -39.32
N MET A 55 -1.27 1.27 -38.34
CA MET A 55 -0.67 2.62 -38.37
C MET A 55 0.33 2.80 -39.49
N LEU A 56 1.19 1.80 -39.73
CA LEU A 56 2.15 1.83 -40.84
C LEU A 56 1.44 1.83 -42.19
N ASN A 57 0.34 1.09 -42.33
CA ASN A 57 -0.50 1.11 -43.53
C ASN A 57 -1.15 2.48 -43.76
N LEU A 58 -1.65 3.10 -42.70
CA LEU A 58 -2.21 4.47 -42.71
C LEU A 58 -1.16 5.51 -43.15
N LEU A 59 0.05 5.42 -42.61
CA LEU A 59 1.19 6.26 -43.00
C LEU A 59 1.59 6.05 -44.45
N ALA A 60 1.63 4.80 -44.93
CA ALA A 60 1.91 4.47 -46.31
C ALA A 60 0.84 5.03 -47.27
N LEU A 61 -0.44 5.01 -46.85
CA LEU A 61 -1.53 5.62 -47.59
C LEU A 61 -1.38 7.15 -47.65
N ALA A 62 -1.11 7.79 -46.51
CA ALA A 62 -0.90 9.23 -46.43
C ALA A 62 0.31 9.69 -47.28
N THR A 63 1.43 8.97 -47.22
CA THR A 63 2.61 9.27 -48.04
C THR A 63 2.36 9.04 -49.53
N LYS A 64 1.60 8.00 -49.92
CA LYS A 64 1.16 7.83 -51.32
C LYS A 64 0.28 9.00 -51.79
N MET A 65 -0.63 9.48 -50.95
CA MET A 65 -1.46 10.65 -51.25
C MET A 65 -0.58 11.89 -51.42
N LEU A 66 0.42 12.10 -50.56
CA LEU A 66 1.37 13.21 -50.67
C LEU A 66 2.28 13.08 -51.91
N GLN A 67 2.76 11.89 -52.25
CA GLN A 67 3.61 11.70 -53.45
C GLN A 67 2.86 11.98 -54.75
N GLN A 68 1.54 11.82 -54.77
CA GLN A 68 0.71 12.14 -55.93
C GLN A 68 0.44 13.65 -56.11
N HIS A 69 1.11 14.54 -55.36
CA HIS A 69 0.91 16.00 -55.35
C HIS A 69 1.02 16.76 -56.68
N GLN A 70 1.44 16.15 -57.80
CA GLN A 70 1.27 16.77 -59.14
C GLN A 70 -0.07 16.45 -59.82
N SER A 71 -0.78 15.40 -59.39
CA SER A 71 -2.10 14.98 -59.90
C SER A 71 -3.23 15.16 -58.86
N PHE A 72 -2.84 15.53 -57.63
CA PHE A 72 -3.58 15.52 -56.37
C PHE A 72 -4.81 16.41 -56.29
N LEU A 73 -4.84 17.56 -56.99
CA LEU A 73 -6.04 18.41 -57.00
C LEU A 73 -7.25 17.74 -57.70
N LYS A 74 -7.01 16.80 -58.63
CA LYS A 74 -8.08 16.04 -59.30
C LYS A 74 -8.48 14.76 -58.56
N ALA A 75 -7.56 14.14 -57.83
CA ALA A 75 -7.79 12.84 -57.16
C ALA A 75 -8.33 12.98 -55.72
N LEU A 76 -8.09 14.12 -55.04
CA LEU A 76 -8.65 14.43 -53.71
C LEU A 76 -10.19 14.35 -53.66
N PHE A 77 -10.86 14.40 -54.80
CA PHE A 77 -12.32 14.36 -54.91
C PHE A 77 -12.97 12.97 -54.77
N ILE A 78 -12.21 11.86 -54.79
CA ILE A 78 -12.82 10.52 -54.94
C ILE A 78 -12.46 9.53 -53.81
N LYS A 79 -11.44 9.79 -52.97
CA LYS A 79 -10.86 8.76 -52.08
C LYS A 79 -10.74 9.11 -50.59
N GLY A 80 -11.50 10.10 -50.11
CA GLY A 80 -11.54 10.46 -48.68
C GLY A 80 -12.07 9.35 -47.76
N ASP A 81 -12.93 8.47 -48.30
CA ASP A 81 -13.58 7.41 -47.51
C ASP A 81 -12.60 6.37 -46.96
N ASP A 82 -11.54 6.03 -47.70
CA ASP A 82 -10.55 5.02 -47.28
C ASP A 82 -9.74 5.48 -46.05
N VAL A 83 -9.38 6.76 -46.01
CA VAL A 83 -8.63 7.37 -44.89
C VAL A 83 -9.53 7.41 -43.65
N GLN A 84 -10.77 7.86 -43.81
CA GLN A 84 -11.72 7.96 -42.70
C GLN A 84 -12.09 6.58 -42.14
N ALA A 85 -12.27 5.58 -43.00
CA ALA A 85 -12.49 4.19 -42.58
C ALA A 85 -11.30 3.62 -41.80
N SER A 86 -10.07 4.01 -42.17
CA SER A 86 -8.86 3.54 -41.48
C SER A 86 -8.65 4.26 -40.13
N ILE A 87 -8.97 5.56 -40.05
CA ILE A 87 -9.01 6.33 -38.79
C ILE A 87 -10.03 5.73 -37.83
N GLN A 88 -11.18 5.28 -38.35
CA GLN A 88 -12.21 4.61 -37.55
C GLN A 88 -11.70 3.27 -37.02
N ARG A 89 -11.13 2.42 -37.89
CA ARG A 89 -10.53 1.14 -37.48
C ARG A 89 -9.45 1.29 -36.42
N MET A 90 -8.59 2.30 -36.53
CA MET A 90 -7.60 2.61 -35.49
C MET A 90 -8.28 2.94 -34.16
N ARG A 91 -9.35 3.74 -34.16
CA ARG A 91 -10.08 4.09 -32.94
C ARG A 91 -10.69 2.85 -32.28
N ASP A 92 -11.24 1.95 -33.08
CA ASP A 92 -11.82 0.70 -32.60
C ASP A 92 -10.72 -0.18 -31.97
N ILE A 93 -9.55 -0.31 -32.62
CA ILE A 93 -8.39 -1.05 -32.07
C ILE A 93 -7.89 -0.42 -30.75
N THR A 94 -7.79 0.91 -30.67
CA THR A 94 -7.39 1.58 -29.42
C THR A 94 -8.40 1.33 -28.30
N SER A 95 -9.70 1.31 -28.61
CA SER A 95 -10.74 1.00 -27.64
C SER A 95 -10.64 -0.45 -27.15
N ASP A 96 -10.40 -1.40 -28.06
CA ASP A 96 -10.22 -2.81 -27.70
C ASP A 96 -8.96 -3.01 -26.84
N GLU A 97 -7.87 -2.30 -27.15
CA GLU A 97 -6.65 -2.30 -26.32
C GLU A 97 -6.95 -1.82 -24.89
N GLU A 98 -7.69 -0.72 -24.73
CA GLU A 98 -8.06 -0.19 -23.41
C GLU A 98 -8.88 -1.20 -22.60
N ARG A 99 -9.88 -1.83 -23.24
CA ARG A 99 -10.72 -2.85 -22.59
C ARG A 99 -9.92 -4.08 -22.19
N MET A 100 -8.97 -4.51 -23.01
CA MET A 100 -8.06 -5.60 -22.67
C MET A 100 -7.16 -5.24 -21.49
N THR A 101 -6.62 -4.01 -21.45
CA THR A 101 -5.75 -3.58 -20.35
C THR A 101 -6.49 -3.59 -19.01
N ILE A 102 -7.77 -3.17 -19.01
CA ILE A 102 -8.64 -3.25 -17.83
C ILE A 102 -8.85 -4.71 -17.43
N THR A 103 -9.05 -5.60 -18.39
CA THR A 103 -9.25 -7.04 -18.14
C THR A 103 -7.99 -7.67 -17.56
N GLU A 104 -6.80 -7.39 -18.10
CA GLU A 104 -5.52 -7.89 -17.57
C GLU A 104 -5.25 -7.38 -16.14
N ALA A 105 -5.58 -6.12 -15.86
CA ALA A 105 -5.49 -5.57 -14.51
C ALA A 105 -6.44 -6.30 -13.54
N LEU A 106 -7.68 -6.57 -13.94
CA LEU A 106 -8.64 -7.33 -13.12
C LEU A 106 -8.18 -8.77 -12.86
N VAL A 107 -7.63 -9.45 -13.86
CA VAL A 107 -7.05 -10.80 -13.69
C VAL A 107 -5.87 -10.76 -12.71
N SER A 108 -4.98 -9.78 -12.86
CA SER A 108 -3.82 -9.62 -11.96
C SER A 108 -4.25 -9.31 -10.52
N ILE A 109 -5.29 -8.49 -10.34
CA ILE A 109 -5.87 -8.21 -9.00
C ILE A 109 -6.47 -9.47 -8.39
N HIS A 110 -7.18 -10.29 -9.19
CA HIS A 110 -7.74 -11.55 -8.70
C HIS A 110 -6.64 -12.54 -8.30
N GLU A 111 -5.57 -12.65 -9.08
CA GLU A 111 -4.42 -13.51 -8.75
C GLU A 111 -3.74 -13.02 -7.46
N LEU A 112 -3.51 -11.71 -7.33
CA LEU A 112 -2.97 -11.12 -6.11
C LEU A 112 -3.88 -11.35 -4.90
N SER A 113 -5.19 -11.17 -5.06
CA SER A 113 -6.17 -11.45 -4.00
C SER A 113 -6.12 -12.91 -3.56
N SER A 114 -5.97 -13.84 -4.50
CA SER A 114 -5.82 -15.27 -4.20
C SER A 114 -4.55 -15.54 -3.37
N HIS A 115 -3.42 -14.92 -3.75
CA HIS A 115 -2.17 -15.05 -2.99
C HIS A 115 -2.25 -14.43 -1.59
N VAL A 116 -2.96 -13.30 -1.43
CA VAL A 116 -3.20 -12.67 -0.12
C VAL A 116 -4.05 -13.58 0.76
N SER A 117 -5.14 -14.15 0.24
CA SER A 117 -5.96 -15.11 0.99
C SER A 117 -5.16 -16.36 1.39
N GLU A 118 -4.32 -16.90 0.51
CA GLU A 118 -3.46 -18.03 0.86
C GLU A 118 -2.42 -17.66 1.94
N ALA A 119 -1.84 -16.45 1.86
CA ALA A 119 -0.93 -15.95 2.88
C ALA A 119 -1.62 -15.77 4.23
N GLU A 120 -2.84 -15.25 4.25
CA GLU A 120 -3.68 -15.12 5.44
C GLU A 120 -3.97 -16.47 6.09
N GLU A 121 -4.34 -17.48 5.30
CA GLU A 121 -4.54 -18.86 5.80
C GLU A 121 -3.25 -19.43 6.41
N ARG A 122 -2.11 -19.25 5.75
CA ARG A 122 -0.80 -19.71 6.27
C ARG A 122 -0.41 -19.00 7.57
N ILE A 123 -0.67 -17.70 7.67
CA ILE A 123 -0.42 -16.92 8.89
C ILE A 123 -1.32 -17.43 10.01
N SER A 124 -2.62 -17.61 9.74
CA SER A 124 -3.60 -18.12 10.71
C SER A 124 -3.19 -19.50 11.23
N GLN A 125 -2.77 -20.41 10.34
CA GLN A 125 -2.27 -21.73 10.72
C GLN A 125 -1.02 -21.67 11.61
N ARG A 126 -0.08 -20.76 11.32
CA ARG A 126 1.13 -20.56 12.13
C ARG A 126 0.81 -19.98 13.51
N VAL A 127 -0.11 -19.02 13.57
CA VAL A 127 -0.58 -18.44 14.84
C VAL A 127 -1.24 -19.53 15.69
N ASP A 128 -2.12 -20.36 15.13
CA ASP A 128 -2.77 -21.46 15.84
C ASP A 128 -1.78 -22.54 16.31
N ALA A 129 -0.77 -22.84 15.49
CA ALA A 129 0.31 -23.74 15.89
C ALA A 129 1.09 -23.17 17.07
N THR A 130 1.43 -21.88 17.04
CA THR A 130 2.17 -21.20 18.11
C THR A 130 1.35 -21.12 19.40
N ILE A 131 0.06 -20.80 19.31
CA ILE A 131 -0.84 -20.77 20.48
C ILE A 131 -0.91 -22.16 21.13
N ARG A 132 -1.01 -23.23 20.34
CA ARG A 132 -1.02 -24.60 20.86
C ARG A 132 0.30 -24.97 21.52
N ASP A 133 1.42 -24.62 20.90
CA ASP A 133 2.77 -24.88 21.41
C ASP A 133 3.00 -24.19 22.76
N VAL A 134 2.67 -22.89 22.83
CA VAL A 134 2.69 -22.10 24.07
C VAL A 134 1.78 -22.71 25.12
N HIS A 135 0.60 -23.21 24.75
CA HIS A 135 -0.31 -23.84 25.70
C HIS A 135 0.23 -25.16 26.25
N SER A 136 0.87 -25.99 25.40
CA SER A 136 1.48 -27.25 25.84
C SER A 136 2.71 -27.07 26.71
N ASP A 137 3.49 -26.02 26.50
CA ASP A 137 4.67 -25.67 27.31
C ASP A 137 4.33 -24.88 28.59
N MET A 138 3.03 -24.68 28.85
CA MET A 138 2.53 -23.95 30.01
C MET A 138 2.29 -24.73 31.32
N PRO A 139 2.74 -25.98 31.58
CA PRO A 139 2.60 -26.57 32.91
C PRO A 139 3.48 -25.85 33.96
N HIS A 140 4.47 -25.07 33.55
CA HIS A 140 5.31 -24.27 34.47
C HIS A 140 4.69 -22.93 34.89
N VAL A 141 3.70 -22.42 34.15
CA VAL A 141 2.99 -21.18 34.54
C VAL A 141 1.98 -21.44 35.67
N SER A 142 1.71 -22.71 35.97
CA SER A 142 0.94 -23.12 37.15
C SER A 142 1.54 -22.59 38.48
N ARG A 143 2.84 -22.24 38.49
CA ARG A 143 3.54 -21.62 39.63
C ARG A 143 3.21 -20.15 39.88
N PHE A 144 2.70 -19.43 38.88
CA PHE A 144 2.29 -18.04 39.06
C PHE A 144 0.94 -17.97 39.76
N GLY A 145 0.80 -17.01 40.67
CA GLY A 145 -0.46 -16.66 41.30
C GLY A 145 -1.48 -16.15 40.27
N TYR A 146 -2.76 -16.13 40.64
CA TYR A 146 -3.84 -15.68 39.75
C TYR A 146 -3.62 -14.25 39.24
N GLU A 147 -3.15 -13.35 40.11
CA GLU A 147 -2.87 -11.94 39.76
C GLU A 147 -1.76 -11.78 38.72
N GLU A 148 -0.70 -12.58 38.82
CA GLU A 148 0.46 -12.51 37.92
C GLU A 148 0.10 -13.00 36.52
N ARG A 149 -0.79 -14.01 36.42
CA ARG A 149 -1.30 -14.49 35.13
C ARG A 149 -2.19 -13.44 34.47
N ASP A 150 -3.05 -12.76 35.22
CA ASP A 150 -3.90 -11.70 34.66
C ASP A 150 -3.04 -10.56 34.08
N ILE A 151 -1.98 -10.15 34.79
CA ILE A 151 -1.05 -9.11 34.31
C ILE A 151 -0.35 -9.53 33.01
N VAL A 152 0.19 -10.77 32.95
CA VAL A 152 0.86 -11.27 31.74
C VAL A 152 -0.12 -11.38 30.57
N CYS A 153 -1.33 -11.89 30.80
CA CYS A 153 -2.36 -11.98 29.77
C CYS A 153 -2.78 -10.60 29.25
N ARG A 154 -2.97 -9.61 30.13
CA ARG A 154 -3.28 -8.24 29.71
C ARG A 154 -2.14 -7.59 28.93
N ALA A 155 -0.90 -7.80 29.34
CA ALA A 155 0.26 -7.28 28.61
C ALA A 155 0.34 -7.90 27.20
N LEU A 156 0.19 -9.22 27.08
CA LEU A 156 0.16 -9.91 25.79
C LEU A 156 -1.01 -9.46 24.91
N ALA A 157 -2.20 -9.29 25.48
CA ALA A 157 -3.36 -8.78 24.76
C ALA A 157 -3.13 -7.35 24.25
N MET A 158 -2.52 -6.48 25.06
CA MET A 158 -2.20 -5.10 24.70
C MET A 158 -1.15 -5.04 23.59
N ILE A 159 -0.09 -5.84 23.68
CA ILE A 159 0.93 -5.98 22.64
C ILE A 159 0.32 -6.50 21.33
N SER A 160 -0.56 -7.50 21.42
CA SER A 160 -1.24 -8.07 20.25
C SER A 160 -2.18 -7.07 19.59
N ALA A 161 -2.97 -6.34 20.39
CA ALA A 161 -3.84 -5.28 19.90
C ALA A 161 -3.05 -4.14 19.25
N TYR A 162 -1.89 -3.78 19.81
CA TYR A 162 -1.00 -2.77 19.23
C TYR A 162 -0.39 -3.23 17.90
N ALA A 163 0.06 -4.49 17.82
CA ALA A 163 0.58 -5.06 16.59
C ALA A 163 -0.49 -5.09 15.47
N ILE A 164 -1.74 -5.45 15.80
CA ILE A 164 -2.85 -5.45 14.85
C ILE A 164 -3.24 -4.03 14.43
N GLY A 165 -3.30 -3.08 15.38
CA GLY A 165 -3.61 -1.67 15.10
C GLY A 165 -2.57 -0.99 14.19
N SER A 166 -1.28 -1.31 14.35
CA SER A 166 -0.21 -0.76 13.50
C SER A 166 -0.30 -1.15 12.02
N VAL A 167 -1.08 -2.19 11.68
CA VAL A 167 -1.30 -2.60 10.29
C VAL A 167 -2.37 -1.73 9.61
N CYS A 168 -3.23 -1.08 10.39
CA CYS A 168 -4.38 -0.35 9.88
C CYS A 168 -4.16 1.16 9.73
N ASP A 169 -3.22 1.76 10.49
CA ASP A 169 -3.00 3.20 10.50
C ASP A 169 -1.61 3.60 9.98
N HIS A 170 -1.57 4.48 8.98
CA HIS A 170 -0.36 4.97 8.30
C HIS A 170 0.35 6.14 9.00
N GLU A 171 0.14 6.36 10.31
CA GLU A 171 0.72 7.54 10.99
C GLU A 171 2.20 7.38 11.40
N LEU A 172 2.89 8.53 11.39
CA LEU A 172 4.35 8.78 11.36
C LEU A 172 5.21 8.25 12.52
N TYR A 173 4.66 7.48 13.45
CA TYR A 173 5.40 6.86 14.56
C TYR A 173 5.04 5.38 14.78
N ALA A 174 4.55 4.70 13.76
CA ALA A 174 4.41 3.25 13.81
C ALA A 174 5.80 2.59 13.83
N PRO A 175 6.02 1.54 14.66
CA PRO A 175 7.24 0.74 14.64
C PRO A 175 7.48 0.23 13.21
N SER A 176 8.74 0.28 12.78
CA SER A 176 9.10 0.09 11.37
C SER A 176 8.84 -1.34 10.88
N SER A 177 8.71 -2.29 11.81
CA SER A 177 8.30 -3.67 11.50
C SER A 177 7.59 -4.34 12.68
N PRO A 178 6.67 -5.29 12.43
CA PRO A 178 6.05 -6.10 13.48
C PRO A 178 7.06 -6.92 14.29
N LEU A 179 8.27 -7.13 13.76
CA LEU A 179 9.37 -7.79 14.46
C LEU A 179 9.88 -6.95 15.65
N GLU A 180 9.87 -5.62 15.55
CA GLU A 180 10.30 -4.72 16.63
C GLU A 180 9.33 -4.77 17.81
N VAL A 181 8.01 -4.84 17.54
CA VAL A 181 6.97 -4.94 18.57
C VAL A 181 7.10 -6.26 19.33
N VAL A 182 7.28 -7.37 18.61
CA VAL A 182 7.50 -8.69 19.21
C VAL A 182 8.79 -8.72 20.03
N SER A 183 9.87 -8.12 19.52
CA SER A 183 11.14 -7.99 20.24
C SER A 183 10.99 -7.18 21.54
N MET A 184 10.28 -6.05 21.50
CA MET A 184 10.04 -5.20 22.66
C MET A 184 9.20 -5.93 23.72
N ALA A 185 8.17 -6.65 23.29
CA ALA A 185 7.33 -7.50 24.13
C ALA A 185 8.11 -8.65 24.79
N CYS A 186 8.94 -9.36 24.01
CA CYS A 186 9.82 -10.41 24.53
C CYS A 186 10.83 -9.85 25.54
N THR A 187 11.41 -8.67 25.27
CA THR A 187 12.35 -8.01 26.18
C THR A 187 11.67 -7.64 27.50
N PHE A 188 10.44 -7.12 27.45
CA PHE A 188 9.65 -6.80 28.63
C PHE A 188 9.30 -8.04 29.46
N LEU A 189 8.85 -9.12 28.82
CA LEU A 189 8.55 -10.40 29.48
C LEU A 189 9.80 -11.02 30.12
N LEU A 190 10.95 -10.98 29.43
CA LEU A 190 12.22 -11.45 29.96
C LEU A 190 12.68 -10.61 31.16
N ALA A 191 12.52 -9.28 31.12
CA ALA A 191 12.82 -8.41 32.25
C ALA A 191 11.94 -8.72 33.48
N LEU A 192 10.65 -8.98 33.28
CA LEU A 192 9.71 -9.41 34.32
C LEU A 192 10.12 -10.76 34.95
N ILE A 193 10.48 -11.73 34.11
CA ILE A 193 10.94 -13.06 34.56
C ILE A 193 12.26 -12.94 35.33
N LEU A 194 13.23 -12.16 34.83
CA LEU A 194 14.53 -11.94 35.47
C LEU A 194 14.41 -11.20 36.81
N TRP A 195 13.49 -10.24 36.91
CA TRP A 195 13.17 -9.57 38.17
C TRP A 195 12.60 -10.58 39.18
N LYS A 196 11.58 -11.36 38.79
CA LYS A 196 10.92 -12.32 39.70
C LYS A 196 11.80 -13.49 40.13
N LEU A 197 12.74 -13.93 39.30
CA LEU A 197 13.71 -14.98 39.66
C LEU A 197 14.81 -14.50 40.61
N ASN A 198 14.76 -13.25 41.10
CA ASN A 198 15.83 -12.60 41.89
C ASN A 198 17.19 -12.61 41.18
N ALA A 199 17.22 -12.83 39.85
CA ALA A 199 18.46 -12.86 39.07
C ALA A 199 19.10 -11.47 38.96
N ILE A 200 18.28 -10.42 39.09
CA ILE A 200 18.76 -9.07 39.37
C ILE A 200 18.80 -8.92 40.89
N THR A 201 19.94 -9.30 41.49
CA THR A 201 20.23 -8.94 42.87
C THR A 201 20.14 -7.42 42.97
N ARG A 202 19.22 -6.90 43.80
CA ARG A 202 19.27 -5.50 44.23
C ARG A 202 20.72 -5.18 44.60
N PRO A 203 21.34 -4.11 44.09
CA PRO A 203 22.63 -3.69 44.61
C PRO A 203 22.40 -3.37 46.10
N LEU A 204 22.85 -4.29 46.95
CA LEU A 204 22.95 -4.13 48.40
C LEU A 204 23.96 -3.00 48.64
N GLY A 205 23.50 -1.75 48.62
CA GLY A 205 24.38 -0.61 48.80
C GLY A 205 23.84 0.77 48.43
N GLN A 206 22.58 0.92 48.02
CA GLN A 206 22.01 2.26 47.81
C GLN A 206 21.55 2.87 49.14
N PRO A 207 21.95 4.13 49.45
CA PRO A 207 21.56 4.80 50.70
C PRO A 207 20.03 4.94 50.78
N PRO A 208 19.44 4.88 52.00
CA PRO A 208 18.01 5.04 52.19
C PRO A 208 17.53 6.39 51.65
N GLY A 209 16.48 6.40 50.83
CA GLY A 209 15.78 7.63 50.40
C GLY A 209 15.81 7.97 48.89
N ILE A 210 16.30 7.09 48.02
CA ILE A 210 16.21 7.31 46.56
C ILE A 210 15.62 6.07 45.87
N ILE A 211 14.45 6.23 45.24
CA ILE A 211 13.78 5.18 44.46
C ILE A 211 13.96 5.52 42.98
N THR A 212 14.63 4.66 42.21
CA THR A 212 14.72 4.83 40.75
C THR A 212 13.73 3.88 40.08
N ILE A 213 12.72 4.42 39.40
CA ILE A 213 11.77 3.67 38.58
C ILE A 213 12.23 3.76 37.14
N ILE A 214 12.58 2.63 36.52
CA ILE A 214 12.93 2.60 35.10
C ILE A 214 11.69 2.14 34.35
N ASP A 215 11.15 3.01 33.50
CA ASP A 215 9.99 2.72 32.66
C ASP A 215 10.38 1.78 31.48
N VAL A 216 9.38 1.17 30.84
CA VAL A 216 9.51 0.20 29.74
C VAL A 216 10.23 0.74 28.51
N PHE A 217 10.33 2.07 28.39
CA PHE A 217 11.11 2.76 27.36
C PHE A 217 12.57 3.03 27.77
N GLY A 218 13.03 2.51 28.91
CA GLY A 218 14.38 2.72 29.44
C GLY A 218 14.59 4.10 30.10
N VAL A 219 13.50 4.85 30.34
CA VAL A 219 13.57 6.15 31.00
C VAL A 219 13.61 5.95 32.51
N ALA A 220 14.71 6.39 33.14
CA ALA A 220 14.88 6.30 34.58
C ALA A 220 14.34 7.54 35.30
N PHE A 221 13.31 7.35 36.11
CA PHE A 221 12.76 8.36 37.02
C PHE A 221 13.35 8.15 38.41
N THR A 222 14.19 9.10 38.84
CA THR A 222 14.80 9.05 40.17
C THR A 222 13.96 9.90 41.13
N LEU A 223 13.22 9.24 42.01
CA LEU A 223 12.44 9.87 43.06
C LEU A 223 13.31 10.03 44.30
N GLN A 224 13.49 11.28 44.73
CA GLN A 224 14.10 11.60 46.02
C GLN A 224 13.03 11.47 47.13
N ASP A 225 13.46 11.20 48.36
CA ASP A 225 12.61 10.96 49.54
C ASP A 225 11.49 12.00 49.75
N GLY A 226 11.80 13.27 49.46
CA GLY A 226 10.84 14.38 49.55
C GLY A 226 9.76 14.38 48.47
N THR A 227 10.05 13.82 47.29
CA THR A 227 9.10 13.79 46.16
C THR A 227 8.01 12.76 46.39
N PHE A 228 8.37 11.57 46.89
CA PHE A 228 7.42 10.50 47.17
C PHE A 228 6.41 10.88 48.26
N SER A 229 6.90 11.50 49.34
CA SER A 229 6.06 11.96 50.46
C SER A 229 5.02 13.00 50.01
N SER A 230 5.37 13.87 49.05
CA SER A 230 4.44 14.87 48.51
C SER A 230 3.35 14.26 47.62
N TRP A 231 3.68 13.18 46.89
CA TRP A 231 2.74 12.48 46.01
C TRP A 231 1.76 11.63 46.82
N GLU A 232 2.24 10.94 47.85
CA GLU A 232 1.38 10.18 48.76
C GLU A 232 0.39 11.11 49.49
N ALA A 233 0.86 12.27 49.96
CA ALA A 233 -0.01 13.30 50.53
C ALA A 233 -1.02 13.88 49.52
N GLY A 234 -0.63 14.00 48.23
CA GLY A 234 -1.50 14.45 47.15
C GLY A 234 -2.59 13.43 46.81
N ILE A 235 -2.22 12.16 46.67
CA ILE A 235 -3.16 11.06 46.38
C ILE A 235 -4.14 10.86 47.54
N ILE A 236 -3.67 10.92 48.79
CA ILE A 236 -4.56 10.81 49.97
C ILE A 236 -5.56 11.97 50.00
N ARG A 237 -5.15 13.21 49.65
CA ARG A 237 -6.08 14.35 49.56
C ARG A 237 -7.09 14.20 48.44
N GLN A 238 -6.66 13.69 47.29
CA GLN A 238 -7.54 13.49 46.14
C GLN A 238 -8.59 12.39 46.41
N VAL A 239 -8.17 11.29 47.02
CA VAL A 239 -9.09 10.23 47.46
C VAL A 239 -10.02 10.72 48.57
N ALA A 240 -9.55 11.53 49.51
CA ALA A 240 -10.41 12.12 50.55
C ALA A 240 -11.47 13.08 49.96
N GLN A 241 -11.11 13.87 48.94
CA GLN A 241 -12.07 14.73 48.24
C GLN A 241 -13.12 13.92 47.46
N GLU A 242 -12.74 12.81 46.84
CA GLU A 242 -13.69 11.95 46.12
C GLU A 242 -14.65 11.22 47.07
N VAL A 243 -14.20 10.89 48.28
CA VAL A 243 -15.05 10.27 49.32
C VAL A 243 -16.07 11.27 49.89
N GLU A 244 -15.70 12.53 50.14
CA GLU A 244 -16.64 13.56 50.65
C GLU A 244 -17.70 13.96 49.60
N VAL A 245 -17.38 13.90 48.31
CA VAL A 245 -18.34 14.19 47.23
C VAL A 245 -19.32 13.03 47.03
N GLY A 246 -18.96 11.81 47.43
CA GLY A 246 -19.82 10.62 47.34
C GLY A 246 -20.88 10.48 48.44
N GLU A 247 -20.76 11.17 49.58
CA GLU A 247 -21.73 11.08 50.70
C GLU A 247 -22.88 12.12 50.62
N LEU A 248 -22.85 13.03 49.65
CA LEU A 248 -23.87 14.07 49.46
C LEU A 248 -24.82 13.82 48.27
N VAL A 249 -24.80 12.61 47.70
CA VAL A 249 -25.70 12.13 46.64
C VAL A 249 -26.51 10.95 47.15
#